data_AF-A0A0A5FWN4-F1
#
_entry.id   AF-A0A0A5FWN4-F1
#
_cell.length_a   1.000
_cell.length_b   1.000
_cell.length_c   1.000
_cell.angle_alpha   90.00
_cell.angle_beta   90.00
_cell.angle_gamma   90.00
#
_symmetry.space_group_name_H-M   'P 1'
#
loop_
_entity.id
_entity.type
_entity.pdbx_description
1 polymer ?
#
loop_
_entity_poly.entity_id
_entity_poly.type
_entity_poly.pdbx_seq_one_letter_code
_entity_poly.pdbx_strand_id
1 'polypeptide(L)'
;MDWWIGIEYDFQVSTGKMGKYFKKFLPESYWEMYQATYSDGSYENIWDSVFITCELFRALARDVAKSLSYTYPADDDKNMMEYLHYVRKLPADAKGIY
;
A
#
# COMPACT_ATOMS: atom_id res chain seq x y z
N MET A 1 5.57 4.91 2.50
CA MET A 1 6.35 4.72 3.74
C MET A 1 7.13 5.98 4.12
N ASP A 2 8.02 6.50 3.25
CA ASP A 2 8.94 7.60 3.61
C ASP A 2 8.28 8.84 4.18
N TRP A 3 7.17 9.30 3.58
CA TRP A 3 6.44 10.46 4.06
C TRP A 3 5.82 10.26 5.44
N TRP A 4 5.26 9.08 5.69
CA TRP A 4 4.69 8.75 7.00
C TRP A 4 5.78 8.73 8.06
N ILE A 5 6.91 8.05 7.80
CA ILE A 5 8.09 8.07 8.70
C ILE A 5 8.63 9.49 8.86
N GLY A 6 8.67 10.28 7.79
CA GLY A 6 9.07 11.68 7.84
C GLY A 6 8.21 12.47 8.81
N ILE A 7 6.88 12.33 8.76
CA ILE A 7 5.98 13.01 9.69
C ILE A 7 6.21 12.56 11.13
N GLU A 8 6.32 11.26 11.38
CA GLU A 8 6.51 10.73 12.76
C GLU A 8 7.84 11.14 13.41
N TYR A 9 8.84 11.51 12.61
CA TYR A 9 10.18 11.87 13.07
C TYR A 9 10.59 13.28 12.64
N ASP A 10 9.63 14.18 12.41
CA ASP A 10 9.84 15.59 12.04
C ASP A 10 10.82 15.80 10.85
N PHE A 11 10.83 14.84 9.93
CA PHE A 11 11.70 14.74 8.76
C PHE A 11 13.21 14.79 9.10
N GLN A 12 13.58 14.43 10.34
CA GLN A 12 14.97 14.45 10.84
C GLN A 12 15.72 13.13 10.61
N VAL A 13 15.07 12.12 10.02
CA VAL A 13 15.67 10.81 9.78
C VAL A 13 15.64 10.45 8.30
N SER A 14 16.66 9.70 7.85
CA SER A 14 16.65 9.05 6.55
C SER A 14 16.19 7.61 6.69
N THR A 15 15.30 7.16 5.82
CA THR A 15 14.86 5.76 5.71
C THR A 15 15.91 4.86 5.05
N GLY A 16 17.05 5.44 4.64
CA GLY A 16 18.16 4.75 4.00
C GLY A 16 17.86 4.40 2.54
N LYS A 17 18.91 4.01 1.80
CA LYS A 17 18.79 3.62 0.39
C LYS A 17 17.77 2.48 0.23
N MET A 18 16.76 2.68 -0.62
CA MET A 18 15.69 1.72 -0.89
C MET A 18 14.96 1.22 0.38
N GLY A 19 14.69 2.11 1.34
CA GLY A 19 13.92 1.76 2.54
C GLY A 19 14.64 0.84 3.52
N LYS A 20 15.98 0.80 3.50
CA LYS A 20 16.84 -0.03 4.37
C LYS A 20 16.44 0.01 5.85
N TYR A 21 15.90 1.12 6.34
CA TYR A 21 15.54 1.34 7.74
C TYR A 21 14.03 1.33 8.02
N PHE A 22 13.18 0.89 7.09
CA PHE A 22 11.74 0.77 7.34
C PHE A 22 11.41 -0.06 8.57
N LYS A 23 12.03 -1.23 8.75
CA LYS A 23 11.85 -2.06 9.96
C LYS A 23 12.17 -1.34 11.27
N LYS A 24 13.07 -0.35 11.24
CA LYS A 24 13.47 0.40 12.44
C LYS A 24 12.41 1.43 12.84
N PHE A 25 11.71 2.00 11.86
CA PHE A 25 10.86 3.17 12.07
C PHE A 25 9.37 2.88 11.97
N LEU A 26 8.97 1.80 11.30
CA LEU A 26 7.57 1.41 11.21
C LEU A 26 7.13 0.69 12.48
N PRO A 27 5.90 0.95 12.95
CA PRO A 27 5.21 0.06 13.88
C PRO A 27 5.17 -1.37 13.34
N GLU A 28 5.18 -2.36 14.24
CA GLU A 28 5.22 -3.79 13.86
C GLU A 28 4.10 -4.16 12.88
N SER A 29 2.87 -3.67 13.10
CA SER A 29 1.74 -3.93 12.20
C SER A 29 1.98 -3.45 10.76
N TYR A 30 2.55 -2.26 10.56
CA TYR A 30 2.90 -1.76 9.23
C TYR A 30 4.11 -2.47 8.65
N TRP A 31 5.04 -2.91 9.49
CA TRP A 31 6.17 -3.73 9.04
C TRP A 31 5.71 -5.11 8.56
N GLU A 32 4.81 -5.78 9.28
CA GLU A 32 4.20 -7.05 8.88
C GLU A 32 3.43 -6.92 7.55
N MET A 33 2.60 -5.87 7.41
CA MET A 33 1.92 -5.58 6.14
C MET A 33 2.93 -5.31 5.02
N TYR A 34 4.00 -4.55 5.29
CA TYR A 34 5.05 -4.28 4.31
C TYR A 34 5.73 -5.58 3.84
N GLN A 35 6.05 -6.49 4.76
CA GLN A 35 6.60 -7.80 4.40
C GLN A 35 5.65 -8.59 3.51
N ALA A 36 4.35 -8.55 3.80
CA ALA A 36 3.33 -9.26 3.04
C ALA A 36 3.01 -8.64 1.66
N THR A 37 3.60 -7.46 1.34
CA THR A 37 3.60 -6.95 -0.04
C THR A 37 4.52 -7.75 -0.98
N TYR A 38 5.43 -8.55 -0.43
CA TYR A 38 6.25 -9.48 -1.19
C TYR A 38 5.57 -10.84 -1.24
N SER A 39 5.22 -11.26 -2.46
CA SER A 39 4.63 -12.57 -2.72
C SER A 39 5.69 -13.62 -3.07
N ASP A 40 5.31 -14.88 -2.93
CA ASP A 40 5.94 -15.98 -3.66
C ASP A 40 5.45 -16.02 -5.13
N GLY A 41 5.80 -17.09 -5.86
CA GLY A 41 5.42 -17.27 -7.27
C GLY A 41 3.97 -17.72 -7.52
N SER A 42 3.13 -17.86 -6.49
CA SER A 42 1.73 -18.24 -6.64
C SER A 42 0.87 -17.05 -7.08
N TYR A 43 0.06 -17.23 -8.14
CA TYR A 43 -0.83 -16.18 -8.63
C TYR A 43 -1.82 -15.67 -7.57
N GLU A 44 -2.34 -16.55 -6.71
CA GLU A 44 -3.25 -16.15 -5.65
C GLU A 44 -2.56 -15.29 -4.60
N ASN A 45 -1.34 -15.68 -4.20
CA ASN A 45 -0.56 -14.93 -3.22
C ASN A 45 -0.11 -13.58 -3.79
N ILE A 46 0.15 -13.49 -5.11
CA ILE A 46 0.46 -12.22 -5.78
C ILE A 46 -0.72 -11.27 -5.64
N TRP A 47 -1.94 -11.73 -5.89
CA TRP A 47 -3.14 -10.92 -5.71
C TRP A 47 -3.31 -10.46 -4.26
N ASP A 48 -3.11 -11.36 -3.29
CA ASP A 48 -3.22 -11.02 -1.88
C ASP A 48 -2.17 -9.97 -1.47
N SER A 49 -0.92 -10.09 -1.95
CA SER A 49 0.12 -9.07 -1.77
C SER A 49 -0.23 -7.72 -2.40
N VAL A 50 -0.89 -7.71 -3.57
CA VAL A 50 -1.39 -6.46 -4.17
C VAL A 50 -2.44 -5.80 -3.29
N PHE A 51 -3.42 -6.55 -2.79
CA PHE A 51 -4.46 -5.98 -1.91
C PHE A 51 -3.91 -5.50 -0.58
N ILE A 52 -2.97 -6.24 0.02
CA ILE A 52 -2.25 -5.81 1.23
C ILE A 52 -1.47 -4.51 0.97
N THR A 53 -0.84 -4.40 -0.20
CA THR A 53 -0.14 -3.17 -0.61
C THR A 53 -1.13 -2.00 -0.68
N CYS A 54 -2.30 -2.18 -1.31
CA CYS A 54 -3.33 -1.16 -1.37
C CYS A 54 -3.81 -0.73 0.03
N GLU A 55 -4.08 -1.68 0.93
CA GLU A 55 -4.48 -1.38 2.31
C GLU A 55 -3.41 -0.63 3.10
N LEU A 56 -2.15 -1.08 3.02
CA LEU A 56 -1.03 -0.43 3.68
C LEU A 56 -0.89 1.02 3.21
N PHE A 57 -0.87 1.24 1.90
CA PHE A 57 -0.72 2.58 1.34
C PHE A 57 -1.93 3.46 1.62
N ARG A 58 -3.15 2.92 1.62
CA ARG A 58 -4.36 3.65 2.04
C ARG A 58 -4.24 4.15 3.46
N ALA A 59 -3.85 3.29 4.41
CA ALA A 59 -3.72 3.67 5.81
C ALA A 59 -2.70 4.81 5.98
N LEU A 60 -1.50 4.62 5.46
CA LEU A 60 -0.42 5.61 5.58
C LEU A 60 -0.74 6.91 4.85
N ALA A 61 -1.36 6.85 3.68
CA ALA A 61 -1.71 8.04 2.92
C ALA A 61 -2.80 8.87 3.59
N ARG A 62 -3.76 8.23 4.28
CA ARG A 62 -4.77 8.93 5.08
C ARG A 62 -4.14 9.66 6.26
N ASP A 63 -3.20 9.02 6.95
CA ASP A 63 -2.45 9.66 8.04
C ASP A 63 -1.61 10.84 7.53
N VAL A 64 -0.87 10.64 6.44
CA VAL A 64 -0.07 11.70 5.79
C VAL A 64 -0.96 12.87 5.37
N ALA A 65 -2.10 12.59 4.71
CA ALA A 65 -3.03 13.62 4.27
C ALA A 65 -3.59 14.41 5.47
N LYS A 66 -4.00 13.71 6.54
CA LYS A 66 -4.49 14.35 7.77
C LYS A 66 -3.42 15.24 8.41
N SER A 67 -2.20 14.74 8.59
CA SER A 67 -1.11 15.47 9.23
C SER A 67 -0.65 16.69 8.44
N LEU A 68 -0.73 16.62 7.11
CA LEU A 68 -0.35 17.72 6.22
C LEU A 68 -1.54 18.57 5.75
N SER A 69 -2.74 18.36 6.30
CA SER A 69 -3.98 19.08 5.94
C SER A 69 -4.36 18.97 4.45
N TYR A 70 -4.07 17.82 3.82
CA TYR A 70 -4.55 17.47 2.48
C TYR A 70 -5.81 16.59 2.55
N THR A 71 -6.57 16.58 1.46
CA THR A 71 -7.70 15.66 1.29
C THR A 71 -7.22 14.37 0.65
N TYR A 72 -7.50 13.24 1.29
CA TYR A 72 -7.26 11.92 0.69
C TYR A 72 -8.33 11.61 -0.36
N PRO A 73 -7.98 11.23 -1.60
CA PRO A 73 -8.94 10.94 -2.67
C PRO A 73 -9.62 9.58 -2.46
N ALA A 74 -10.56 9.52 -1.50
CA ALA A 74 -11.22 8.29 -1.09
C ALA A 74 -12.08 7.63 -2.19
N ASP A 75 -12.65 8.44 -3.09
CA ASP A 75 -13.45 7.93 -4.20
C ASP A 75 -12.58 7.23 -5.25
N ASP A 76 -11.38 7.77 -5.56
CA ASP A 76 -10.43 7.14 -6.47
C ASP A 76 -9.90 5.82 -5.89
N ASP A 77 -9.57 5.81 -4.60
CA ASP A 77 -9.18 4.61 -3.84
C ASP A 77 -10.27 3.53 -3.93
N LYS A 78 -11.53 3.89 -3.68
CA LYS A 78 -12.67 2.98 -3.79
C LYS A 78 -12.83 2.44 -5.21
N ASN A 79 -12.87 3.30 -6.23
CA ASN A 79 -13.07 2.91 -7.62
C ASN A 79 -11.94 2.00 -8.13
N MET A 80 -10.69 2.30 -7.75
CA MET A 80 -9.52 1.49 -8.08
C MET A 80 -9.62 0.09 -7.46
N MET A 81 -10.04 -0.03 -6.21
CA MET A 81 -10.21 -1.33 -5.56
C MET A 81 -11.34 -2.16 -6.17
N GLU A 82 -12.48 -1.53 -6.48
CA GLU A 82 -13.59 -2.20 -7.16
C GLU A 82 -13.12 -2.76 -8.50
N TYR A 83 -12.35 -1.98 -9.26
CA TYR A 83 -11.73 -2.43 -10.50
C TYR A 83 -10.77 -3.62 -10.29
N LEU A 84 -9.86 -3.58 -9.30
CA LEU A 84 -8.94 -4.68 -9.03
C LEU A 84 -9.67 -5.97 -8.64
N HIS A 85 -10.71 -5.87 -7.80
CA HIS A 85 -11.53 -7.02 -7.42
C HIS A 85 -12.29 -7.60 -8.61
N TYR A 86 -12.75 -6.75 -9.54
CA TYR A 86 -13.37 -7.20 -10.77
C TYR A 86 -12.38 -7.95 -11.66
N VAL A 87 -11.19 -7.38 -11.89
CA VAL A 87 -10.15 -7.99 -12.72
C VAL A 87 -9.69 -9.33 -12.17
N ARG A 88 -9.50 -9.48 -10.85
CA ARG A 88 -9.15 -10.77 -10.24
C ARG A 88 -10.18 -11.87 -10.51
N LYS A 89 -11.45 -11.52 -10.69
CA LYS A 89 -12.54 -12.47 -10.94
C LYS A 89 -12.75 -12.78 -12.42
N LEU A 90 -12.05 -12.08 -13.33
CA LEU A 90 -12.18 -12.34 -14.75
C LEU A 90 -11.66 -13.73 -15.09
N PRO A 91 -12.31 -14.42 -16.04
CA PRO A 91 -11.78 -15.67 -16.55
C PRO A 91 -10.46 -15.43 -17.30
N ALA A 92 -9.59 -16.43 -17.32
CA ALA A 92 -8.27 -16.32 -17.94
C ALA A 92 -8.33 -16.00 -19.46
N ASP A 93 -9.44 -16.29 -20.12
CA ASP A 93 -9.68 -16.05 -21.54
C ASP A 93 -10.53 -14.80 -21.83
N ALA A 94 -10.77 -13.96 -20.83
CA ALA A 94 -11.51 -12.71 -20.97
C ALA A 94 -10.96 -11.86 -22.13
N LYS A 95 -11.85 -11.46 -23.05
CA LYS A 95 -11.52 -10.63 -24.23
C LYS A 95 -11.65 -9.12 -23.99
N GLY A 96 -12.18 -8.75 -22.83
CA GLY A 96 -12.45 -7.38 -22.45
C GLY A 96 -12.66 -7.28 -20.94
N ILE A 97 -12.57 -6.05 -20.45
CA ILE A 97 -12.80 -5.68 -19.05
C ILE A 97 -14.17 -4.98 -18.91
N TYR A 98 -14.85 -4.74 -20.04
CA TYR A 98 -16.19 -4.18 -20.21
C TYR A 98 -16.83 -4.78 -21.47
#